data_AF-K0N9N9-F1
#
_entry.id   AF-K0N9N9-F1
#
_cell.length_a   1.000
_cell.length_b   1.000
_cell.length_c   1.000
_cell.angle_alpha   90.00
_cell.angle_beta   90.00
_cell.angle_gamma   90.00
#
_symmetry.space_group_name_H-M   'P 1'
#
loop_
_entity.id
_entity.type
_entity.pdbx_description
1 polymer ?
#
loop_
_entity_poly.entity_id
_entity_poly.type
_entity_poly.pdbx_seq_one_letter_code
_entity_poly.pdbx_strand_id
1 'polypeptide(L)' 'MDAELKSNAENILASLGLTPSQAISVFYKQITFQNGLPFPVKIPEKKLNDVSVAAMKDKDLDEYRSPSNLYDDLGI' A
#
# COMPACT_ATOMS: atom_id res chain seq x y z
N MET A 1 17.21 -15.38 6.12
CA MET A 1 15.89 -14.71 6.15
C MET A 1 15.07 -15.42 7.19
N ASP A 2 14.34 -14.67 8.01
CA ASP A 2 13.33 -15.25 8.88
C ASP A 2 12.31 -16.06 8.04
N ALA A 3 11.95 -17.26 8.49
CA ALA A 3 11.15 -18.21 7.71
C ALA A 3 9.71 -17.73 7.53
N GLU A 4 9.16 -17.06 8.55
CA GLU A 4 7.83 -16.46 8.51
C GLU A 4 7.82 -15.28 7.54
N LEU A 5 8.83 -14.40 7.62
CA LEU A 5 8.99 -13.28 6.68
C LEU A 5 9.06 -13.75 5.23
N LYS A 6 9.83 -14.81 4.95
CA LYS A 6 9.95 -15.37 3.60
C LYS A 6 8.60 -15.89 3.11
N SER A 7 7.91 -16.71 3.91
CA SER A 7 6.61 -17.28 3.56
C SER A 7 5.57 -16.19 3.28
N ASN A 8 5.50 -15.18 4.15
CA ASN A 8 4.59 -14.05 3.99
C ASN A 8 4.87 -13.26 2.71
N ALA A 9 6.15 -12.97 2.44
CA ALA A 9 6.54 -12.27 1.22
C ALA A 9 6.19 -13.09 -0.04
N GLU A 10 6.48 -14.40 -0.06
CA GLU A 10 6.16 -15.28 -1.19
C GLU A 10 4.65 -15.37 -1.45
N ASN A 11 3.83 -15.42 -0.40
CA ASN A 11 2.37 -15.41 -0.53
C ASN A 11 1.84 -14.10 -1.14
N ILE A 12 2.39 -12.95 -0.72
CA ILE A 12 2.03 -11.65 -1.28
C ILE A 12 2.47 -11.54 -2.75
N LEU A 13 3.68 -12.00 -3.07
CA LEU A 13 4.16 -11.99 -4.46
C LEU A 13 3.29 -12.91 -5.35
N ALA A 14 2.90 -14.08 -4.85
CA ALA A 14 2.03 -15.00 -5.56
C ALA A 14 0.64 -14.39 -5.83
N SER A 15 0.05 -13.67 -4.88
CA SER A 15 -1.25 -12.98 -5.09
C SER A 15 -1.16 -11.84 -6.11
N LEU A 16 0.04 -11.26 -6.29
CA LEU A 16 0.35 -10.29 -7.33
C LEU A 16 0.76 -10.94 -8.67
N GLY A 17 0.77 -12.27 -8.77
CA GLY A 17 1.19 -13.00 -9.97
C GLY A 17 2.69 -12.92 -10.25
N LEU A 18 3.51 -12.67 -9.23
CA LEU A 18 4.96 -12.51 -9.32
C LEU A 18 5.68 -13.66 -8.62
N THR A 19 6.73 -14.15 -9.27
CA THR A 19 7.74 -15.00 -8.62
C THR A 19 8.74 -14.14 -7.85
N PRO A 20 9.44 -14.71 -6.84
CA PRO A 20 10.51 -14.00 -6.13
C PRO A 20 11.59 -13.43 -7.06
N SER A 21 11.99 -14.17 -8.09
CA SER A 21 12.98 -13.71 -9.07
C SER A 21 12.48 -12.51 -9.90
N GLN A 22 11.20 -12.49 -10.26
CA GLN A 22 10.60 -11.34 -10.94
C GLN A 22 10.54 -10.12 -10.03
N ALA A 23 10.18 -10.29 -8.75
CA ALA A 23 10.16 -9.21 -7.78
C ALA A 23 11.56 -8.59 -7.57
N ILE A 24 12.60 -9.43 -7.47
CA ILE A 24 13.99 -8.97 -7.41
C ILE A 24 14.37 -8.18 -8.67
N SER A 25 13.95 -8.65 -9.85
CA SER A 25 14.22 -7.96 -11.11
C SER A 25 13.56 -6.58 -11.17
N VAL A 26 12.32 -6.46 -10.68
CA VAL A 26 11.61 -5.17 -10.57
C VAL A 26 12.32 -4.25 -9.58
N PHE A 27 12.76 -4.77 -8.45
CA PHE A 27 13.51 -4.01 -7.44
C PHE A 27 14.78 -3.37 -8.03
N TYR A 28 15.59 -4.12 -8.77
CA TYR A 28 16.77 -3.58 -9.45
C TYR A 28 16.44 -2.51 -10.49
N LYS A 29 15.39 -2.73 -11.29
CA LYS A 29 14.93 -1.73 -12.27
C LYS A 29 14.54 -0.43 -11.58
N GLN A 30 13.87 -0.50 -10.44
CA GLN A 30 13.49 0.68 -9.66
C GLN A 30 14.72 1.39 -9.08
N ILE A 31 15.73 0.65 -8.60
CA ILE A 31 17.00 1.26 -8.16
C ILE A 31 17.65 2.05 -9.28
N THR A 32 17.78 1.45 -10.46
CA THR A 32 18.38 2.12 -11.62
C THR A 32 17.57 3.33 -12.05
N PHE A 33 16.24 3.23 -12.07
CA PHE A 33 15.35 4.33 -12.48
C PHE A 33 15.40 5.52 -11.51
N GLN A 34 15.44 5.25 -10.21
CA GLN A 34 15.43 6.29 -9.17
C GLN A 34 16.83 6.81 -8.83
N ASN A 35 17.89 6.16 -9.35
CA ASN A 35 19.28 6.37 -8.94
C ASN A 35 19.44 6.35 -7.41
N GLY A 36 18.76 5.41 -6.75
CA GLY A 36 18.58 5.39 -5.30
C GLY A 36 17.74 4.20 -4.84
N LEU A 37 17.42 4.14 -3.54
CA LEU A 37 16.55 3.08 -3.02
C LEU A 37 15.11 3.28 -3.50
N PRO A 38 14.40 2.19 -3.87
CA PRO A 38 13.07 2.27 -4.47
C PRO A 38 11.95 2.47 -3.44
N PHE A 39 12.33 2.98 -2.28
CA PHE A 39 11.46 3.35 -1.19
C PHE A 39 12.15 4.45 -0.37
N PRO A 40 11.39 5.35 0.27
CA PRO A 40 11.95 6.42 1.07
C PRO A 40 12.65 5.86 2.31
N VAL A 41 13.91 6.24 2.51
CA VAL A 41 14.67 5.92 3.73
C VAL A 41 14.32 6.93 4.81
N LYS A 42 13.18 6.72 5.45
CA LYS A 42 12.72 7.53 6.58
C LYS A 42 12.20 6.62 7.69
N ILE A 43 12.31 7.07 8.93
CA ILE A 43 11.58 6.44 10.03
C ILE A 43 10.10 6.71 9.75
N PRO A 44 9.24 5.70 9.61
CA PRO A 44 7.83 5.92 9.35
C PRO A 44 7.23 6.69 10.53
N GLU A 45 6.82 7.92 10.29
CA GLU A 45 6.03 8.67 11.27
C GLU A 45 4.69 7.95 11.42
N LYS A 46 4.39 7.47 12.63
CA LYS A 46 3.07 6.91 12.96
C LYS A 46 1.95 7.96 12.96
N LYS A 47 2.26 9.22 12.65
CA LYS A 47 1.25 10.26 12.53
C LYS A 47 0.42 9.98 11.28
N LEU A 48 -0.78 9.44 11.51
CA LEU A 48 -1.89 9.68 10.60
C LEU A 48 -1.95 11.18 10.32
N ASN A 49 -2.12 11.55 9.06
CA ASN A 49 -2.33 12.96 8.73
C ASN A 49 -3.59 13.48 9.43
N ASP A 50 -3.69 14.79 9.60
CA ASP A 50 -4.80 15.39 10.36
C ASP A 50 -6.16 14.99 9.79
N VAL A 51 -6.23 14.74 8.47
CA VAL A 51 -7.42 14.23 7.77
C VAL A 51 -7.81 12.83 8.25
N SER A 52 -6.85 11.90 8.31
CA SER A 52 -7.09 10.54 8.80
C SER A 52 -7.38 10.51 10.30
N VAL A 53 -6.76 11.39 11.09
CA VAL A 53 -7.07 11.52 12.53
C VAL A 53 -8.47 12.10 12.75
N ALA A 54 -8.87 13.09 11.96
CA ALA A 54 -10.22 13.65 12.00
C ALA A 54 -11.26 12.61 11.60
N ALA A 55 -11.07 11.92 10.47
CA ALA A 55 -11.97 10.88 9.99
C ALA A 55 -12.16 9.75 11.02
N MET A 56 -11.10 9.34 11.73
CA MET A 56 -11.24 8.31 12.78
C MET A 56 -11.94 8.78 14.06
N LYS A 57 -12.01 10.09 14.30
CA LYS A 57 -12.67 10.68 15.47
C LYS A 57 -14.09 11.14 15.19
N ASP A 58 -14.39 11.40 13.92
CA ASP A 58 -15.68 11.90 13.50
C ASP A 58 -16.75 10.81 13.54
N LYS A 59 -17.94 11.18 14.00
CA LYS A 59 -19.14 10.33 13.98
C LYS A 59 -20.06 10.67 12.81
N ASP A 60 -19.76 11.74 12.08
CA ASP A 60 -20.55 12.24 10.96
C ASP A 60 -19.85 11.87 9.63
N LEU A 61 -19.50 10.59 9.49
CA LEU A 61 -19.02 10.05 8.22
C LEU A 61 -20.20 9.55 7.41
N ASP A 62 -20.24 9.92 6.13
CA ASP A 62 -21.23 9.38 5.20
C ASP A 62 -21.02 7.87 5.04
N GLU A 63 -21.99 7.09 5.50
CA GLU A 63 -22.03 5.64 5.31
C GLU A 63 -22.74 5.28 4.00
N TYR A 64 -22.00 4.70 3.08
CA TYR A 64 -22.55 4.19 1.83
C TYR A 64 -22.80 2.69 1.92
N ARG A 65 -24.01 2.27 1.57
CA ARG A 65 -24.41 0.85 1.60
C ARG A 65 -23.77 0.01 0.49
N SER A 66 -23.26 0.65 -0.57
CA SER A 66 -22.57 -0.03 -1.66
C SER A 66 -21.58 0.92 -2.37
N PRO A 67 -20.57 0.38 -3.08
CA PRO A 67 -19.65 1.19 -3.87
C PRO A 67 -20.35 2.05 -4.94
N SER A 68 -21.44 1.55 -5.54
CA SER A 68 -22.21 2.28 -6.56
C SER A 68 -22.78 3.60 -6.03
N ASN A 69 -23.32 3.59 -4.80
CA ASN A 69 -23.86 4.80 -4.16
C ASN A 69 -22.78 5.87 -3.93
N LEU A 70 -21.54 5.46 -3.66
CA LEU A 70 -20.42 6.37 -3.51
C LEU A 70 -20.02 7.01 -4.84
N TYR A 71 -19.99 6.22 -5.92
CA TYR A 71 -19.63 6.73 -7.26
C TYR A 71 -20.65 7.75 -7.78
N ASP A 72 -21.95 7.46 -7.59
CA ASP A 72 -23.02 8.37 -7.97
C ASP A 72 -22.90 9.73 -7.26
N ASP A 73 -22.56 9.75 -5.97
CA ASP A 73 -22.37 10.98 -5.19
C ASP A 73 -21.11 11.76 -5.61
N LEU A 74 -20.02 11.04 -5.90
CA LEU A 74 -18.78 11.64 -6.40
C LEU A 74 -18.87 12.10 -7.85
N GLY A 75 -19.93 11.76 -8.58
CA GLY A 75 -20.15 12.14 -9.97
C GLY A 75 -19.14 11.52 -10.94
N ILE A 76 -18.63 10.32 -10.62
CA ILE A 76 -17.62 9.58 -11.41
C ILE A 76 -18.09 8.19 -11.80
#